data_AF-K1TUY2-F1
#
_entry.id   AF-K1TUY2-F1
#
_cell.length_a   1.000
_cell.length_b   1.000
_cell.length_c   1.000
_cell.angle_alpha   90.00
_cell.angle_beta   90.00
_cell.angle_gamma   90.00
#
_symmetry.space_group_name_H-M   'P 1'
#
loop_
_entity.id
_entity.type
_entity.pdbx_description
1 polymer ?
#
loop_
_entity_poly.entity_id
_entity_poly.type
_entity_poly.pdbx_seq_one_letter_code
_entity_poly.pdbx_strand_id
1 'polypeptide(L)' 'GFRRISNNPYRVGIAPLDVRECANKAKYFPKEWITPEGNNVTIDALNYFLPLIQGEPKIDYLNGIPVHFRLDQ' A
#
# COMPACT_ATOMS: atom_id res chain seq x y z
N GLY A 1 4.72 1.15 -12.69
CA GLY A 1 4.58 1.49 -11.26
C GLY A 1 3.29 2.25 -10.99
N PHE A 2 2.96 2.44 -9.72
CA PHE A 2 1.83 3.25 -9.29
C PHE A 2 2.28 4.69 -9.02
N ARG A 3 1.52 5.67 -9.51
CA ARG A 3 1.73 7.10 -9.25
C ARG A 3 0.51 7.66 -8.53
N ARG A 4 0.71 8.24 -7.35
CA ARG A 4 -0.33 9.00 -6.64
C ARG A 4 -0.64 10.28 -7.43
N ILE A 5 -1.88 10.45 -7.86
CA ILE A 5 -2.36 11.62 -8.64
C ILE A 5 -3.03 12.64 -7.72
N SER A 6 -3.70 12.19 -6.67
CA SER A 6 -4.39 13.05 -5.69
C SER A 6 -4.39 12.41 -4.31
N ASN A 7 -4.42 13.25 -3.26
CA ASN A 7 -4.53 12.84 -1.86
C ASN A 7 -5.98 12.83 -1.36
N ASN A 8 -6.79 13.83 -1.72
CA ASN A 8 -8.19 13.93 -1.32
C ASN A 8 -9.06 14.46 -2.47
N PRO A 9 -9.81 13.60 -3.18
CA PRO A 9 -9.90 12.14 -2.99
C PRO A 9 -8.60 11.43 -3.37
N TYR A 10 -8.29 10.32 -2.73
CA TYR A 10 -7.12 9.52 -3.07
C TYR A 10 -7.28 8.90 -4.47
N ARG A 11 -6.32 9.15 -5.35
CA ARG A 11 -6.32 8.62 -6.73
C ARG A 11 -4.93 8.16 -7.13
N VAL A 12 -4.87 7.05 -7.85
CA VAL A 12 -3.63 6.49 -8.42
C VAL A 12 -3.77 6.29 -9.91
N GLY A 13 -2.65 6.46 -10.63
CA GLY A 13 -2.51 6.07 -12.03
C GLY A 13 -1.44 5.00 -12.18
N ILE A 14 -1.55 4.21 -13.24
CA ILE A 14 -0.53 3.26 -13.66
C ILE A 14 0.35 3.97 -14.70
N ALA A 15 1.67 3.90 -14.49
CA ALA A 15 2.64 4.52 -15.39
C ALA A 15 3.83 3.59 -15.64
N PRO A 16 4.46 3.63 -16.83
CA PRO A 16 5.71 2.92 -17.07
C PRO A 16 6.84 3.50 -16.20
N LEU A 17 7.84 2.68 -15.88
CA LEU A 17 9.06 3.08 -15.21
C LEU A 17 10.22 2.36 -15.88
N ASP A 18 11.30 3.07 -16.18
CA ASP A 18 12.52 2.48 -16.73
C ASP A 18 13.14 1.53 -15.69
N VAL A 19 13.54 0.34 -16.12
CA VAL A 19 14.14 -0.67 -15.23
C VAL A 19 15.40 -0.15 -14.54
N ARG A 20 16.18 0.72 -15.20
CA ARG A 20 17.38 1.34 -14.63
C ARG A 20 17.04 2.25 -13.45
N GLU A 21 15.82 2.76 -13.41
CA GLU A 21 15.35 3.62 -12.32
C GLU A 21 14.87 2.84 -11.08
N CYS A 22 14.62 1.54 -11.17
CA CYS A 22 14.18 0.72 -10.03
C CYS A 22 15.10 -0.46 -9.69
N ALA A 23 15.91 -0.95 -10.64
CA ALA A 23 16.83 -2.04 -10.40
C ALA A 23 17.79 -1.70 -9.24
N ASN A 24 17.91 -2.61 -8.28
CA ASN A 24 18.74 -2.48 -7.07
C ASN A 24 18.44 -1.24 -6.19
N LYS A 25 17.28 -0.58 -6.38
CA LYS A 25 16.83 0.52 -5.51
C LYS A 25 15.75 0.02 -4.55
N ALA A 26 15.74 0.55 -3.34
CA ALA A 26 14.71 0.29 -2.34
C ALA A 26 14.06 1.62 -1.89
N LYS A 27 12.77 1.57 -1.58
CA LYS A 27 12.08 2.67 -0.90
C LYS A 27 12.15 2.44 0.60
N TYR A 28 13.01 3.19 1.29
CA TYR A 28 13.13 3.12 2.74
C TYR A 28 11.97 3.83 3.43
N PHE A 29 11.73 3.48 4.68
CA PHE A 29 10.81 4.20 5.54
C PHE A 29 11.40 5.59 5.86
N PRO A 30 10.68 6.70 5.60
CA PRO A 30 11.17 8.04 5.89
C PRO A 30 11.43 8.23 7.39
N LYS A 31 12.55 8.86 7.76
CA LYS A 31 12.90 9.03 9.19
C LYS A 31 11.98 10.05 9.86
N GLU A 32 11.54 11.05 9.11
CA GLU A 32 10.55 12.05 9.50
C GLU A 32 9.16 11.46 9.77
N TRP A 33 8.93 10.21 9.37
CA TRP A 33 7.69 9.48 9.67
C TRP A 33 7.72 8.74 10.99
N ILE A 34 8.85 8.74 11.70
CA ILE A 34 9.02 8.12 13.02
C ILE A 34 8.92 9.24 14.07
N THR A 35 8.20 9.01 15.16
CA THR A 35 8.16 9.96 16.27
C THR A 35 9.56 10.14 16.90
N PRO A 36 9.84 11.28 17.57
CA PRO A 36 11.12 11.49 18.23
C PRO A 36 11.51 10.39 19.23
N GLU A 37 10.51 9.77 19.89
CA GLU A 37 10.68 8.67 20.84
C GLU A 37 10.98 7.32 20.15
N GLY A 38 10.87 7.24 18.82
CA GLY A 38 11.22 6.06 18.04
C GLY A 38 10.22 4.90 18.13
N ASN A 39 9.05 5.10 18.74
CA ASN A 39 8.09 4.05 19.08
C ASN A 39 6.75 4.15 18.34
N ASN A 40 6.58 5.16 17.48
CA ASN A 40 5.35 5.37 16.72
C ASN A 40 5.61 6.10 15.40
N VAL A 41 4.55 6.29 14.61
CA VAL A 41 4.57 7.05 13.36
C VAL A 41 3.96 8.44 13.51
N THR A 42 4.40 9.38 12.67
CA THR A 42 3.88 10.76 12.65
C THR A 42 2.55 10.86 11.88
N ILE A 43 1.88 12.02 11.99
CA ILE A 43 0.66 12.30 11.23
C ILE A 43 0.87 12.26 9.71
N ASP A 44 2.07 12.63 9.24
CA ASP A 44 2.41 12.57 7.81
C ASP A 44 2.45 11.14 7.29
N ALA A 45 2.96 10.21 8.11
CA ALA A 45 2.91 8.78 7.83
C ALA A 45 1.46 8.29 7.77
N LEU A 46 0.62 8.68 8.73
CA LEU A 46 -0.81 8.33 8.75
C LEU A 46 -1.53 8.86 7.50
N ASN A 47 -1.30 10.13 7.14
CA ASN A 47 -1.86 10.72 5.92
C ASN A 47 -1.43 9.98 4.65
N TYR A 48 -0.22 9.41 4.63
CA TYR A 48 0.23 8.58 3.54
C TYR A 48 -0.45 7.20 3.52
N PHE A 49 -0.55 6.52 4.67
CA PHE A 49 -1.00 5.13 4.78
C PHE A 49 -2.52 4.95 4.80
N LEU A 50 -3.26 5.84 5.49
CA LEU A 50 -4.70 5.69 5.68
C LEU A 50 -5.47 5.46 4.36
N PRO A 51 -5.21 6.20 3.27
CA PRO A 51 -5.87 5.96 2.00
C PRO A 51 -5.57 4.59 1.36
N LEU A 52 -4.46 3.94 1.72
CA LEU A 52 -4.00 2.69 1.11
C LEU A 52 -4.74 1.46 1.63
N ILE A 53 -5.40 1.59 2.79
CA ILE A 53 -6.13 0.51 3.46
C ILE A 53 -7.66 0.72 3.41
N GLN A 54 -8.13 1.70 2.62
CA GLN A 54 -9.55 2.01 2.55
C GLN A 54 -10.32 0.95 1.76
N GLY A 55 -11.51 0.60 2.28
CA GLY A 55 -12.39 -0.40 1.72
C GLY A 55 -12.07 -1.80 2.23
N GLU A 56 -13.05 -2.69 2.09
CA GLU A 56 -12.93 -4.09 2.48
C GLU A 56 -13.17 -4.97 1.25
N PRO A 57 -12.33 -5.99 1.00
CA PRO A 57 -12.59 -6.94 -0.05
C PRO A 57 -13.82 -7.79 0.32
N LYS A 58 -14.68 -8.05 -0.66
CA LYS A 58 -15.73 -9.06 -0.49
C LYS A 58 -15.08 -10.44 -0.53
N ILE A 59 -15.20 -11.18 0.56
CA ILE A 59 -14.67 -12.55 0.69
C ILE A 59 -15.84 -13.52 0.69
N ASP A 60 -15.75 -14.57 -0.13
CA ASP A 60 -16.72 -15.65 -0.12
C ASP A 60 -16.39 -16.64 1.00
N TYR A 61 -17.42 -17.11 1.70
CA TYR A 61 -17.30 -18.06 2.80
C TYR A 61 -18.16 -19.29 2.53
N LEU A 62 -17.63 -20.47 2.84
CA LEU A 62 -18.35 -21.74 2.83
C LEU A 62 -18.14 -22.45 4.16
N ASN A 63 -19.22 -22.75 4.88
CA ASN A 63 -19.19 -23.41 6.19
C ASN A 63 -18.29 -22.69 7.22
N GLY A 64 -18.28 -21.36 7.20
CA GLY A 64 -17.48 -20.54 8.12
C GLY A 64 -16.00 -20.40 7.73
N ILE A 65 -15.58 -20.94 6.58
CA ILE A 65 -14.19 -20.90 6.10
C ILE A 65 -14.10 -20.02 4.84
N PRO A 66 -13.11 -19.11 4.73
CA PRO A 66 -12.88 -18.36 3.50
C PRO A 66 -12.60 -19.28 2.31
N VAL A 67 -13.27 -19.03 1.19
CA VAL A 67 -13.04 -19.76 -0.05
C VAL A 67 -11.82 -19.17 -0.76
N HIS A 68 -10.80 -20.00 -0.95
CA HIS A 68 -9.60 -19.65 -1.71
C HIS A 68 -9.64 -20.25 -3.12
N PHE A 69 -9.16 -19.48 -4.10
CA PHE A 69 -8.98 -19.96 -5.47
C PHE A 69 -7.94 -21.10 -5.52
N ARG A 70 -8.25 -22.17 -6.27
CA ARG A 70 -7.35 -23.30 -6.52
C ARG A 70 -7.17 -23.47 -8.02
N LEU A 71 -5.93 -23.71 -8.45
CA LEU A 71 -5.64 -24.22 -9.79
C LEU A 71 -5.63 -25.74 -9.66
N ASP A 72 -6.64 -26.41 -10.21
CA ASP A 72 -6.63 -27.88 -10.28
C ASP A 72 -5.54 -28.27 -11.29
N GLN A 73 -4.48 -28.97 -10.82
CA GLN A 73 -3.47 -29.62 -11.67
C GLN A 73 -3.83 -31.08 -11.90
#